data_AF-A0A2R6HMK8-F1
#
_entry.id   AF-A0A2R6HMK8-F1
#
_cell.length_a   1.000
_cell.length_b   1.000
_cell.length_c   1.000
_cell.angle_alpha   90.00
_cell.angle_beta   90.00
_cell.angle_gamma   90.00
#
_symmetry.space_group_name_H-M   'P 1'
#
loop_
_entity.id
_entity.type
_entity.pdbx_description
1 polymer ?
#
loop_
_entity_poly.entity_id
_entity_poly.type
_entity_poly.pdbx_seq_one_letter_code
_entity_poly.pdbx_strand_id
1 'polypeptide(L)'
;MPVRLEYHDSELDLRPGTTKLEIVVYLYRNPEWGYSPQDIKETLDIPRGTATTTLKRLYDDNYLGKTDDGYYHALDRREDIRRYVSSLTQVHRMFGHHRDSDMALEEPEKQIGAGRTDEELEAELEELEDDIGNINE
;
A
#
# COMPACT_ATOMS: atom_id res chain seq x y z
N MET A 1 4.26 -28.79 8.80
CA MET A 1 2.79 -28.98 8.77
C MET A 1 2.31 -28.81 7.34
N PRO A 2 1.37 -29.63 6.83
CA PRO A 2 0.78 -29.42 5.50
C PRO A 2 -0.21 -28.24 5.53
N VAL A 3 -0.25 -27.45 4.45
CA VAL A 3 -1.17 -26.32 4.27
C VAL A 3 -2.23 -26.69 3.22
N ARG A 4 -3.48 -26.29 3.44
CA ARG A 4 -4.57 -26.47 2.48
C ARG A 4 -4.44 -25.45 1.34
N LEU A 5 -4.12 -25.94 0.15
CA LEU A 5 -3.91 -25.11 -1.05
C LEU A 5 -5.14 -24.29 -1.44
N GLU A 6 -6.34 -24.73 -1.06
CA GLU A 6 -7.62 -24.05 -1.28
C GLU A 6 -7.71 -22.66 -0.62
N TYR A 7 -6.90 -22.43 0.43
CA TYR A 7 -6.77 -21.16 1.15
C TYR A 7 -5.37 -20.57 1.03
N HIS A 8 -4.52 -21.19 0.21
CA HIS A 8 -3.20 -20.69 -0.05
C HIS A 8 -3.33 -19.62 -1.15
N ASP A 9 -3.71 -18.41 -0.76
CA ASP A 9 -3.40 -17.24 -1.58
C ASP A 9 -1.88 -17.25 -1.74
N SER A 10 -1.40 -17.51 -2.95
CA SER A 10 0.00 -17.26 -3.27
C SER A 10 0.22 -15.77 -3.05
N GLU A 11 0.75 -15.45 -1.87
CA GLU A 11 0.94 -14.08 -1.41
C GLU A 11 1.63 -13.28 -2.51
N LEU A 12 0.97 -12.24 -3.00
CA LEU A 12 1.50 -11.41 -4.06
C LEU A 12 2.83 -10.83 -3.57
N ASP A 13 3.93 -11.15 -4.25
CA ASP A 13 5.23 -10.56 -4.00
C ASP A 13 5.29 -9.16 -4.64
N LEU A 14 4.42 -8.27 -4.14
CA LEU A 14 4.23 -6.90 -4.57
C LEU A 14 4.29 -5.98 -3.36
N ARG A 15 5.49 -5.53 -3.02
CA ARG A 15 5.72 -4.67 -1.86
C ARG A 15 5.39 -3.21 -2.16
N PRO A 16 4.66 -2.51 -1.27
CA PRO A 16 4.48 -1.06 -1.32
C PRO A 16 5.80 -0.29 -1.47
N GLY A 17 5.78 0.78 -2.27
CA GLY A 17 6.95 1.64 -2.51
C GLY A 17 8.03 1.03 -3.43
N THR A 18 7.75 -0.10 -4.09
CA THR A 18 8.66 -0.68 -5.08
C THR A 18 8.21 -0.37 -6.51
N THR A 19 9.18 -0.21 -7.42
CA THR A 19 8.90 -0.05 -8.85
C THR A 19 8.06 -1.19 -9.42
N LYS A 20 8.23 -2.41 -8.90
CA LYS A 20 7.43 -3.58 -9.29
C LYS A 20 5.94 -3.32 -9.04
N LEU A 21 5.59 -2.82 -7.86
CA LEU A 21 4.20 -2.48 -7.54
C LEU A 21 3.71 -1.26 -8.33
N GLU A 22 4.52 -0.22 -8.48
CA GLU A 22 4.11 1.00 -9.21
C GLU A 22 3.70 0.69 -10.65
N ILE A 23 4.47 -0.16 -11.34
CA ILE A 23 4.14 -0.63 -12.69
C ILE A 23 2.82 -1.41 -12.67
N VAL A 24 2.63 -2.35 -11.73
CA VAL A 24 1.39 -3.13 -11.63
C VAL A 24 0.19 -2.22 -11.37
N VAL A 25 0.29 -1.29 -10.41
CA VAL A 25 -0.78 -0.32 -10.11
C VAL A 25 -1.13 0.50 -11.35
N TYR A 26 -0.13 0.98 -12.09
CA TYR A 26 -0.36 1.78 -13.30
C TYR A 26 -1.09 1.00 -14.38
N LEU A 27 -0.67 -0.23 -14.69
CA LEU A 27 -1.33 -1.08 -15.70
C LEU A 27 -2.75 -1.48 -15.27
N TYR A 28 -2.94 -1.88 -14.01
CA TYR A 28 -4.26 -2.33 -13.52
C TYR A 28 -5.26 -1.20 -13.32
N ARG A 29 -4.82 0.06 -13.26
CA ARG A 29 -5.70 1.25 -13.33
C ARG A 29 -6.11 1.61 -14.75
N ASN A 30 -5.39 1.12 -15.76
CA ASN A 30 -5.62 1.39 -17.17
C ASN A 30 -5.72 0.07 -17.97
N PRO A 31 -6.62 -0.86 -17.59
CA PRO A 31 -6.63 -2.23 -18.10
C PRO A 31 -6.90 -2.35 -19.60
N GLU A 32 -7.48 -1.31 -20.22
CA GLU A 32 -7.78 -1.25 -21.64
C GLU A 32 -6.56 -0.89 -22.53
N TRP A 33 -5.41 -0.56 -21.92
CA TRP A 33 -4.20 -0.14 -22.63
C TRP A 33 -3.02 -1.11 -22.43
N GLY A 34 -2.22 -1.25 -23.48
CA GLY A 34 -0.89 -1.87 -23.43
C GLY A 34 0.20 -0.81 -23.47
N TYR A 35 1.31 -1.06 -22.77
CA TYR A 35 2.42 -0.12 -22.64
C TYR A 35 3.77 -0.76 -22.98
N SER A 36 4.57 -0.06 -23.77
CA SER A 36 5.96 -0.44 -24.03
C SER A 36 6.86 -0.06 -22.83
N PRO A 37 8.09 -0.61 -22.74
CA PRO A 37 9.05 -0.16 -21.73
C PRO A 37 9.40 1.33 -21.81
N GLN A 38 9.24 1.96 -22.99
CA GLN A 38 9.46 3.39 -23.15
C GLN A 38 8.31 4.18 -22.51
N ASP A 39 7.06 3.78 -22.74
CA ASP A 39 5.89 4.45 -22.17
C ASP A 39 5.92 4.40 -20.64
N ILE A 40 6.32 3.25 -20.06
CA ILE A 40 6.46 3.08 -18.61
C ILE A 40 7.59 3.93 -18.04
N LYS A 41 8.72 4.01 -18.74
CA LYS A 41 9.84 4.88 -18.36
C LYS A 41 9.40 6.35 -18.32
N GLU A 42 8.66 6.80 -19.32
CA GLU A 42 8.18 8.18 -19.39
C GLU A 42 7.09 8.47 -18.35
N THR A 43 6.14 7.55 -18.16
CA THR A 43 5.00 7.79 -17.27
C THR A 43 5.37 7.71 -15.79
N LEU A 44 6.24 6.78 -15.42
CA LEU A 44 6.64 6.57 -14.02
C LEU A 44 7.99 7.21 -13.66
N ASP A 45 8.62 7.91 -14.61
CA ASP A 45 9.94 8.53 -14.47
C ASP A 45 11.02 7.56 -13.91
N ILE A 46 11.01 6.32 -14.40
CA ILE A 46 11.97 5.28 -13.98
C ILE A 46 13.03 5.03 -15.06
N PRO A 47 14.25 4.58 -14.71
CA PRO A 47 15.26 4.24 -15.71
C PRO A 47 14.77 3.17 -16.70
N ARG A 48 15.07 3.35 -18.00
CA ARG A 48 14.62 2.43 -19.07
C ARG A 48 15.06 0.98 -18.85
N GLY A 49 16.27 0.77 -18.32
CA GLY A 49 16.78 -0.56 -17.97
C GLY A 49 15.94 -1.22 -16.86
N THR A 50 15.53 -0.43 -15.87
CA THR A 50 14.64 -0.86 -14.78
C THR A 50 13.26 -1.19 -15.32
N ALA A 51 12.67 -0.34 -16.16
CA ALA A 51 11.37 -0.59 -16.79
C ALA A 51 11.37 -1.92 -17.57
N THR A 52 12.35 -2.09 -18.47
CA THR A 52 12.49 -3.30 -19.30
C THR A 52 12.62 -4.56 -18.45
N THR A 53 13.52 -4.55 -17.46
CA THR A 53 13.80 -5.74 -16.64
C THR A 53 12.63 -6.07 -15.72
N THR A 54 11.98 -5.06 -15.15
CA THR A 54 10.86 -5.24 -14.22
C THR A 54 9.61 -5.71 -14.94
N LEU A 55 9.28 -5.15 -16.11
CA LEU A 55 8.17 -5.62 -16.95
C LEU A 55 8.36 -7.07 -17.36
N LYS A 56 9.58 -7.45 -17.79
CA LYS A 56 9.88 -8.84 -18.13
C LYS A 56 9.65 -9.77 -16.93
N ARG A 57 10.20 -9.44 -15.76
CA ARG A 57 10.00 -10.25 -14.54
C ARG A 57 8.53 -10.35 -14.14
N LEU A 58 7.79 -9.25 -14.21
CA LEU A 58 6.35 -9.23 -13.90
C LEU A 58 5.54 -10.10 -14.86
N TYR A 59 5.93 -10.15 -16.15
CA TYR A 59 5.34 -11.06 -17.12
C TYR A 59 5.71 -12.52 -16.82
N ASP A 60 6.98 -12.81 -16.56
CA ASP A 60 7.47 -14.16 -16.23
C ASP A 60 6.80 -14.70 -14.95
N ASP A 61 6.55 -13.83 -13.97
CA ASP A 61 5.84 -14.11 -12.72
C ASP A 61 4.30 -14.08 -12.87
N ASN A 62 3.78 -13.95 -14.10
CA ASN A 62 2.35 -13.98 -14.44
C ASN A 62 1.51 -12.84 -13.81
N TYR A 63 2.11 -11.70 -13.44
CA TYR A 63 1.37 -10.51 -12.99
C TYR A 63 0.77 -9.72 -14.16
N LEU A 64 1.42 -9.77 -15.33
CA LEU A 64 1.08 -9.00 -16.53
C LEU A 64 0.93 -9.90 -17.75
N GLY A 65 0.15 -9.44 -18.73
CA GLY A 65 0.15 -9.96 -20.08
C GLY A 65 1.16 -9.22 -20.96
N LYS A 66 1.56 -9.85 -22.06
CA LYS A 66 2.39 -9.24 -23.09
C LYS A 66 1.86 -9.60 -24.47
N THR A 67 1.68 -8.60 -25.32
CA THR A 67 1.29 -8.77 -26.71
C THR A 67 2.49 -9.16 -27.59
N ASP A 68 2.24 -9.70 -28.76
CA ASP A 68 3.29 -10.14 -29.69
C ASP A 68 4.19 -8.98 -30.18
N ASP A 69 3.62 -7.78 -30.27
CA ASP A 69 4.32 -6.52 -30.61
C ASP A 69 5.02 -5.86 -29.41
N GLY A 70 4.96 -6.47 -28.22
CA GLY A 70 5.83 -6.15 -27.10
C GLY A 70 5.26 -5.19 -26.06
N TYR A 71 3.95 -4.92 -26.10
CA TYR A 71 3.25 -4.13 -25.10
C TYR A 71 2.84 -4.98 -23.91
N TYR A 72 2.95 -4.44 -22.71
CA TYR A 72 2.55 -5.08 -21.46
C TYR A 72 1.22 -4.51 -20.99
N HIS A 73 0.32 -5.37 -20.52
CA HIS A 73 -1.02 -4.99 -20.09
C HIS A 73 -1.46 -5.74 -18.83
N ALA A 74 -2.51 -5.25 -18.18
CA ALA A 74 -3.11 -5.94 -17.04
C ALA A 74 -3.79 -7.25 -17.47
N LEU A 75 -3.84 -8.24 -16.58
CA LEU A 75 -4.55 -9.49 -16.81
C LEU A 75 -5.98 -9.40 -16.27
N ASP A 76 -6.98 -9.71 -17.10
CA ASP A 76 -8.39 -9.71 -16.69
C ASP A 76 -8.72 -10.80 -15.68
N ARG A 77 -8.03 -11.94 -15.78
CA ARG A 77 -8.30 -13.14 -14.95
C ARG A 77 -7.68 -13.09 -13.55
N ARG A 78 -6.84 -12.08 -13.27
CA ARG A 78 -6.13 -11.92 -11.98
C ARG A 78 -6.93 -10.98 -11.05
N GLU A 79 -8.05 -11.48 -10.55
CA GLU A 79 -8.90 -10.76 -9.60
C GLU A 79 -8.18 -10.45 -8.28
N ASP A 80 -7.25 -11.31 -7.87
CA ASP A 80 -6.36 -11.13 -6.73
C ASP A 80 -5.54 -9.84 -6.83
N ILE A 81 -4.91 -9.60 -7.98
CA ILE A 81 -4.11 -8.38 -8.23
C ILE A 81 -5.02 -7.15 -8.29
N ARG A 82 -6.18 -7.26 -8.98
CA ARG A 82 -7.17 -6.17 -9.04
C ARG A 82 -7.63 -5.76 -7.64
N ARG A 83 -8.01 -6.74 -6.82
CA ARG A 83 -8.44 -6.53 -5.43
C ARG A 83 -7.34 -5.86 -4.61
N TYR A 84 -6.09 -6.31 -4.76
CA TYR A 84 -4.95 -5.72 -4.05
C TYR A 84 -4.71 -4.25 -4.45
N VAL A 85 -4.68 -3.94 -5.76
CA VAL A 85 -4.51 -2.57 -6.27
C VAL A 85 -5.67 -1.66 -5.83
N SER A 86 -6.92 -2.16 -5.83
CA SER A 86 -8.08 -1.43 -5.33
C SER A 86 -8.00 -1.18 -3.82
N SER A 87 -7.51 -2.15 -3.04
CA SER A 87 -7.26 -1.97 -1.60
C SER A 87 -6.20 -0.89 -1.34
N LEU A 88 -5.06 -0.96 -2.04
CA LEU A 88 -4.00 0.05 -1.94
C LEU A 88 -4.49 1.46 -2.28
N THR A 89 -5.33 1.59 -3.29
CA THR A 89 -5.89 2.89 -3.69
C THR A 89 -6.85 3.42 -2.62
N GLN A 90 -7.64 2.56 -1.96
CA GLN A 90 -8.49 2.95 -0.84
C GLN A 90 -7.69 3.41 0.37
N VAL A 91 -6.66 2.66 0.76
CA VAL A 91 -5.74 3.04 1.84
C VAL A 91 -5.07 4.38 1.51
N HIS A 92 -4.54 4.53 0.30
CA HIS A 92 -3.94 5.79 -0.12
C HIS A 92 -4.94 6.94 -0.15
N ARG A 93 -6.21 6.72 -0.46
CA ARG A 93 -7.26 7.75 -0.36
C ARG A 93 -7.54 8.11 1.10
N MET A 94 -7.66 7.13 1.99
CA MET A 94 -7.95 7.35 3.40
C MET A 94 -6.82 8.08 4.13
N PHE A 95 -5.56 7.74 3.82
CA PHE A 95 -4.39 8.28 4.53
C PHE A 95 -3.59 9.32 3.73
N GLY A 96 -3.80 9.42 2.42
CA GLY A 96 -3.11 10.37 1.55
C GLY A 96 -3.68 11.79 1.61
N HIS A 97 -4.98 11.94 1.92
CA HIS A 97 -5.59 13.25 2.16
C HIS A 97 -5.00 13.99 3.37
N HIS A 98 -4.32 13.29 4.28
CA HIS A 98 -3.69 13.88 5.47
C HIS A 98 -2.20 14.16 5.31
N ARG A 99 -1.63 13.95 4.12
CA ARG A 99 -0.18 14.08 3.85
C ARG A 99 0.19 15.12 2.80
N ASP A 100 -0.76 15.90 2.29
CA ASP A 100 -0.40 17.14 1.61
C ASP A 100 0.22 18.08 2.64
N SER A 101 1.53 18.27 2.55
CA SER A 101 2.35 19.06 3.48
C SER A 101 1.94 20.53 3.58
N ASP A 102 1.06 21.00 2.68
CA ASP A 102 0.50 22.35 2.66
C ASP A 102 -0.90 22.45 3.28
N MET A 103 -1.51 21.33 3.67
CA MET A 103 -2.64 21.39 4.59
C MET A 103 -2.08 21.69 5.97
N ALA A 104 -2.19 22.94 6.40
CA ALA A 104 -2.14 23.26 7.82
C ALA A 104 -3.11 22.28 8.49
N LEU A 105 -2.56 21.34 9.27
CA LEU A 105 -3.38 20.47 10.11
C LEU A 105 -4.22 21.43 10.95
N GLU A 106 -5.51 21.54 10.65
CA GLU A 106 -6.40 22.31 11.51
C GLU A 106 -6.25 21.68 12.89
N GLU A 107 -5.85 22.50 13.87
CA GLU A 107 -5.84 22.03 15.25
C GLU A 107 -7.23 21.48 15.53
N PRO A 108 -7.35 20.21 15.92
CA PRO A 108 -8.67 19.61 16.12
C PRO A 108 -9.40 20.46 17.16
N GLU A 109 -10.68 20.76 16.92
CA GLU A 109 -11.51 21.55 17.84
C GLU A 109 -11.49 21.01 19.28
N LYS A 110 -11.18 19.71 19.42
CA LYS A 110 -10.95 19.05 20.70
C LYS A 110 -9.68 18.21 20.64
N GLN A 111 -8.63 18.68 21.31
CA GLN A 111 -7.45 17.88 21.64
C GLN A 111 -7.69 17.19 22.98
N ILE A 112 -7.66 15.85 22.96
CA ILE A 112 -7.71 15.06 24.19
C ILE A 112 -6.37 15.26 24.91
N GLY A 113 -6.40 15.78 26.14
CA GLY A 113 -5.21 16.11 26.91
C GLY A 113 -4.70 17.55 26.74
N ALA A 114 -5.43 18.42 26.03
CA ALA A 114 -5.07 19.85 25.96
C ALA A 114 -5.01 20.47 27.37
N GLY A 115 -3.85 21.00 27.73
CA GLY A 115 -3.62 21.64 29.03
C GLY A 115 -3.30 20.70 30.18
N ARG A 116 -3.15 19.40 29.93
CA ARG A 116 -2.59 18.46 30.91
C ARG A 116 -1.07 18.45 30.83
N THR A 117 -0.41 18.40 31.98
CA THR A 117 1.04 18.23 32.06
C THR A 117 1.40 16.75 32.23
N ASP A 118 2.63 16.39 31.86
CA ASP A 118 3.17 15.05 32.11
C ASP A 118 3.09 14.67 33.59
N GLU A 119 3.31 15.64 34.49
CA GLU A 119 3.24 15.48 35.94
C GLU A 119 1.82 15.14 36.43
N GLU A 120 0.77 15.75 35.86
CA GLU A 120 -0.62 15.43 36.18
C GLU A 120 -1.01 14.04 35.68
N LEU A 121 -0.50 13.64 34.52
CA LEU A 121 -0.75 12.32 33.93
C LEU A 121 -0.04 11.21 34.71
N GLU A 122 1.18 11.46 35.17
CA GLU A 122 1.95 10.51 35.99
C GLU A 122 1.26 10.25 37.33
N ALA A 123 0.73 11.31 37.98
CA ALA A 123 -0.02 11.17 39.22
C ALA A 123 -1.35 10.40 39.03
N GLU A 124 -2.06 10.64 37.93
CA GLU A 124 -3.29 9.90 37.59
C GLU A 124 -3.01 8.43 37.27
N LEU A 125 -1.86 8.13 36.66
CA LEU A 125 -1.37 6.77 36.41
C LEU A 125 -1.04 6.03 37.71
N GLU A 126 -0.31 6.69 38.62
CA GLU A 126 0.07 6.10 39.92
C GLU A 126 -1.18 5.78 40.77
N GLU A 127 -2.17 6.68 40.79
CA GLU A 127 -3.46 6.44 41.47
C GLU A 127 -4.24 5.27 40.85
N LEU A 128 -4.25 5.16 39.52
CA LEU A 128 -4.91 4.05 38.81
C LEU A 128 -4.22 2.70 39.03
N GLU A 129 -2.89 2.67 39.07
CA GLU A 129 -2.12 1.46 39.35
C GLU A 129 -2.33 0.97 40.78
N ASP A 130 -2.37 1.88 41.75
CA ASP A 130 -2.68 1.56 43.15
C ASP A 130 -4.10 1.00 43.30
N ASP A 131 -5.10 1.58 42.63
CA ASP A 131 -6.49 1.12 42.71
C ASP A 131 -6.66 -0.27 42.06
N ILE A 132 -5.97 -0.53 40.94
CA ILE A 132 -5.94 -1.86 40.28
C ILE A 132 -5.19 -2.90 41.13
N GLY A 133 -4.13 -2.49 41.83
CA GLY A 133 -3.42 -3.33 42.79
C GLY A 133 -4.30 -3.75 43.97
N ASN A 134 -5.10 -2.83 44.49
CA ASN A 134 -6.02 -3.06 45.62
C ASN A 134 -7.23 -3.94 45.28
N ILE A 135 -7.63 -4.00 44.00
CA ILE A 135 -8.74 -4.86 43.54
C ILE A 135 -8.33 -6.35 43.45
N ASN A 136 -7.03 -6.65 43.41
CA ASN A 136 -6.48 -8.01 43.26
C ASN A 136 -5.90 -8.61 44.55
N GLU A 137 -6.14 -8.01 45.72
CA GLU A 137 -5.74 -8.53 47.04
C GLU A 137 -6.92 -9.11 47.85
#